data_AF-A0A371QUU5-F1
#
_entry.id   AF-A0A371QUU5-F1
#
_cell.length_a   1.000
_cell.length_b   1.000
_cell.length_c   1.000
_cell.angle_alpha   90.00
_cell.angle_beta   90.00
_cell.angle_gamma   90.00
#
_symmetry.space_group_name_H-M   'P 1'
#
loop_
_entity.id
_entity.type
_entity.pdbx_description
1 polymer ?
#
loop_
_entity_poly.entity_id
_entity_poly.type
_entity_poly.pdbx_seq_one_letter_code
_entity_poly.pdbx_strand_id
1 'polypeptide(L)'
;MAALKEWYRRCFKWPMLPGDEGKVARRIELYYGMCEMAKAALAEYGEKYAEPLISEYALRRAFWWEGGWRGKPMSCFVTEKKAVCSVGEKMAAFYVFDTPHGVYLRPEIKLVDDWIKVAYRGDESQSVQGDV
;
A
#
# COMPACT_ATOMS: atom_id res chain seq x y z
N MET A 1 13.49 -9.55 -24.82
CA MET A 1 12.70 -10.06 -23.66
C MET A 1 13.50 -10.17 -22.36
N ALA A 2 14.80 -10.51 -22.38
CA ALA A 2 15.60 -10.63 -21.15
C ALA A 2 15.63 -9.36 -20.28
N ALA A 3 15.81 -8.18 -20.90
CA ALA A 3 15.81 -6.89 -20.18
C ALA A 3 14.50 -6.63 -19.42
N LEU A 4 13.34 -6.98 -20.01
CA LEU A 4 12.04 -6.81 -19.37
C LEU A 4 11.89 -7.72 -18.14
N LYS A 5 12.33 -8.98 -18.26
CA LYS A 5 12.30 -9.95 -17.15
C LYS A 5 13.21 -9.51 -16.00
N GLU A 6 14.39 -8.99 -16.32
CA GLU A 6 15.34 -8.49 -15.34
C GLU A 6 14.82 -7.23 -14.63
N TRP A 7 14.28 -6.27 -15.38
CA TRP A 7 13.62 -5.10 -14.82
C TRP A 7 12.48 -5.48 -13.88
N TYR A 8 11.59 -6.39 -14.31
CA TYR A 8 10.48 -6.88 -13.49
C TYR A 8 10.97 -7.51 -12.19
N ARG A 9 11.97 -8.39 -12.26
CA ARG A 9 12.56 -9.04 -11.09
C ARG A 9 13.13 -8.02 -10.11
N ARG A 10 13.81 -6.98 -10.59
CA ARG A 10 14.38 -5.93 -9.73
C ARG A 10 13.29 -5.11 -9.02
N CYS A 11 12.20 -4.82 -9.71
CA CYS A 11 11.07 -4.07 -9.15
C CYS A 11 10.31 -4.87 -8.09
N PHE A 12 9.92 -6.10 -8.43
CA PHE A 12 8.95 -6.85 -7.62
C PHE A 12 9.59 -7.93 -6.76
N LYS A 13 10.91 -8.20 -6.89
CA LYS A 13 11.65 -9.30 -6.23
C LYS A 13 11.19 -10.71 -6.65
N TRP A 14 10.08 -10.82 -7.38
CA TRP A 14 9.55 -12.07 -7.93
C TRP A 14 9.91 -12.24 -9.41
N PRO A 15 10.14 -13.47 -9.88
CA PRO A 15 10.29 -13.72 -11.31
C PRO A 15 8.97 -13.47 -12.04
N MET A 16 9.07 -12.96 -13.27
CA MET A 16 7.93 -12.91 -14.19
C MET A 16 7.53 -14.33 -14.61
N LEU A 17 6.24 -14.64 -14.57
CA LEU A 17 5.74 -15.96 -14.98
C LEU A 17 5.93 -16.15 -16.49
N PRO A 18 6.20 -17.38 -16.95
CA PRO A 18 6.26 -17.68 -18.39
C PRO A 18 4.94 -17.32 -19.08
N GLY A 19 5.00 -16.59 -20.20
CA GLY A 19 3.83 -16.17 -20.97
C GLY A 19 3.27 -14.80 -20.57
N ASP A 20 3.67 -14.24 -19.42
CA ASP A 20 3.25 -12.90 -18.99
C ASP A 20 4.00 -11.78 -19.72
N GLU A 21 5.04 -12.08 -20.50
CA GLU A 21 5.88 -11.01 -21.05
C GLU A 21 5.10 -10.10 -22.00
N GLY A 22 4.20 -10.67 -22.81
CA GLY A 22 3.33 -9.90 -23.69
C GLY A 22 2.24 -9.12 -22.95
N LYS A 23 1.84 -9.57 -21.75
CA LYS A 23 0.91 -8.85 -20.86
C LYS A 23 1.61 -7.64 -20.24
N VAL A 24 2.82 -7.83 -19.73
CA VAL A 24 3.62 -6.78 -19.11
C VAL A 24 4.03 -5.73 -20.14
N ALA A 25 4.53 -6.14 -21.31
CA ALA A 25 4.93 -5.22 -22.37
C ALA A 25 3.77 -4.35 -22.87
N ARG A 26 2.57 -4.92 -23.03
CA ARG A 26 1.36 -4.17 -23.46
C ARG A 26 0.85 -3.18 -22.43
N ARG A 27 1.21 -3.34 -21.16
CA ARG A 27 0.76 -2.50 -20.04
C ARG A 27 1.95 -1.91 -19.28
N ILE A 28 3.04 -1.59 -19.98
CA ILE A 28 4.31 -1.26 -19.34
C ILE A 28 4.21 -0.05 -18.41
N GLU A 29 3.39 0.95 -18.75
CA GLU A 29 3.15 2.14 -17.92
C GLU A 29 2.52 1.77 -16.57
N LEU A 30 1.53 0.87 -16.57
CA LEU A 30 0.92 0.36 -15.34
C LEU A 30 1.94 -0.37 -14.47
N TYR A 31 2.75 -1.24 -15.06
CA TYR A 31 3.79 -1.95 -14.31
C TYR A 31 4.91 -1.03 -13.84
N TYR A 32 5.20 0.04 -14.57
CA TYR A 32 6.14 1.08 -14.14
C TYR A 32 5.61 1.82 -12.92
N GLY A 33 4.35 2.26 -12.93
CA GLY A 33 3.71 2.86 -11.75
C GLY A 33 3.72 1.93 -10.53
N MET A 34 3.39 0.65 -10.72
CA MET A 34 3.49 -0.35 -9.66
C MET A 34 4.94 -0.55 -9.16
N CYS A 35 5.93 -0.50 -10.05
CA CYS A 35 7.33 -0.59 -9.66
C CYS A 35 7.77 0.61 -8.81
N GLU A 36 7.37 1.82 -9.17
CA GLU A 36 7.70 3.01 -8.37
C GLU A 36 7.03 2.96 -6.98
N MET A 37 5.78 2.50 -6.89
CA MET A 37 5.14 2.24 -5.59
C MET A 37 5.89 1.19 -4.77
N ALA A 38 6.32 0.09 -5.40
CA ALA A 38 7.08 -0.97 -4.72
C ALA A 38 8.42 -0.45 -4.18
N LYS A 39 9.14 0.36 -4.97
CA LYS A 39 10.39 0.99 -4.52
C LYS A 39 10.17 1.93 -3.34
N ALA A 40 9.12 2.77 -3.40
CA ALA A 40 8.79 3.68 -2.30
C ALA A 40 8.45 2.91 -1.02
N ALA A 41 7.61 1.88 -1.11
CA ALA A 41 7.25 1.04 0.04
C ALA A 41 8.48 0.32 0.63
N LEU A 42 9.37 -0.22 -0.22
CA LEU A 42 10.61 -0.85 0.23
C LEU A 42 11.56 0.15 0.91
N ALA A 43 11.64 1.37 0.40
CA ALA A 43 12.49 2.42 0.95
C ALA A 43 11.99 2.91 2.32
N GLU A 44 10.68 3.09 2.48
CA GLU A 44 10.09 3.61 3.71
C GLU A 44 9.97 2.55 4.82
N TYR A 45 9.50 1.36 4.47
CA TYR A 45 9.16 0.33 5.46
C TYR A 45 10.21 -0.79 5.56
N GLY A 46 11.15 -0.86 4.60
CA GLY A 46 12.14 -1.92 4.52
C GLY A 46 11.58 -3.25 3.98
N GLU A 47 12.49 -4.11 3.52
CA GLU A 47 12.14 -5.37 2.85
C GLU A 47 11.25 -6.27 3.71
N LYS A 48 11.56 -6.38 5.01
CA LYS A 48 10.82 -7.22 5.98
C LYS A 48 9.31 -6.95 5.98
N TYR A 49 8.90 -5.70 5.81
CA TYR A 49 7.50 -5.32 5.90
C TYR A 49 6.84 -5.12 4.53
N ALA A 50 7.59 -4.62 3.54
CA ALA A 50 7.03 -4.27 2.23
C ALA A 50 7.06 -5.43 1.22
N GLU A 51 8.00 -6.37 1.29
CA GLU A 51 8.10 -7.48 0.32
C GLU A 51 6.79 -8.31 0.19
N PRO A 52 6.05 -8.61 1.27
CA PRO A 52 4.76 -9.28 1.16
C PRO A 52 3.66 -8.45 0.47
N LEU A 53 3.84 -7.12 0.39
CA LEU A 53 2.85 -6.16 -0.12
C LEU A 53 3.10 -5.74 -1.57
N ILE A 54 4.26 -6.05 -2.14
CA ILE A 54 4.66 -5.63 -3.51
C ILE A 54 4.33 -6.66 -4.60
N SER A 55 3.36 -7.55 -4.37
CA SER A 55 2.85 -8.43 -5.44
C SER A 55 2.03 -7.64 -6.47
N GLU A 56 2.01 -8.08 -7.74
CA GLU A 56 1.20 -7.41 -8.79
C GLU A 56 -0.27 -7.23 -8.34
N TYR A 57 -0.82 -8.25 -7.70
CA TYR A 57 -2.20 -8.25 -7.22
C TYR A 57 -2.45 -7.21 -6.11
N ALA A 58 -1.51 -7.06 -5.17
CA ALA A 58 -1.60 -6.10 -4.09
C ALA A 58 -1.41 -4.66 -4.61
N LEU A 59 -0.41 -4.44 -5.47
CA LEU A 59 -0.06 -3.14 -6.02
C LEU A 59 -1.14 -2.54 -6.93
N ARG A 60 -1.93 -3.38 -7.62
CA ARG A 60 -3.05 -2.92 -8.46
C ARG A 60 -4.11 -2.12 -7.70
N ARG A 61 -4.22 -2.32 -6.39
CA ARG A 61 -5.18 -1.63 -5.51
C ARG A 61 -4.49 -0.93 -4.36
N ALA A 62 -3.17 -0.77 -4.47
CA ALA A 62 -2.41 -0.10 -3.44
C ALA A 62 -2.65 1.41 -3.52
N PHE A 63 -2.66 2.05 -2.36
CA PHE A 63 -2.69 3.50 -2.25
C PHE A 63 -1.94 3.96 -1.01
N TRP A 64 -1.53 5.22 -1.02
CA TRP A 64 -0.92 5.87 0.11
C TRP A 64 -1.97 6.60 0.93
N TRP A 65 -1.89 6.50 2.25
CA TRP A 65 -2.75 7.24 3.16
C TRP A 65 -1.94 7.94 4.23
N GLU A 66 -2.26 9.21 4.47
CA GLU A 66 -1.66 10.04 5.51
C GLU A 66 -2.74 10.45 6.51
N GLY A 67 -2.41 10.41 7.80
CA GLY A 67 -3.31 10.81 8.86
C GLY A 67 -2.69 10.77 10.24
N GLY A 68 -3.52 10.62 11.26
CA GLY A 68 -3.08 10.52 12.64
C GLY A 68 -3.71 9.33 13.34
N TRP A 69 -2.95 8.68 14.22
CA TRP A 69 -3.46 7.63 15.10
C TRP A 69 -2.89 7.80 16.50
N ARG A 70 -3.77 7.82 17.50
CA ARG A 70 -3.42 8.00 18.92
C ARG A 70 -2.51 9.22 19.18
N GLY A 71 -2.78 10.33 18.49
CA GLY A 71 -2.02 11.58 18.61
C GLY A 71 -0.63 11.54 17.98
N LYS A 72 -0.31 10.55 17.15
CA LYS A 72 0.92 10.48 16.36
C LYS A 72 0.61 10.57 14.87
N PRO A 73 1.47 11.23 14.07
CA PRO A 73 1.36 11.20 12.62
C PRO A 73 1.54 9.77 12.12
N MET A 74 0.82 9.44 11.04
CA MET A 74 0.76 8.10 10.49
C MET A 74 0.74 8.14 8.96
N SER A 75 1.71 7.48 8.34
CA SER A 75 1.80 7.24 6.90
C SER A 75 1.60 5.75 6.66
N CYS A 76 0.70 5.39 5.75
CA CYS A 76 0.34 4.01 5.46
C CYS A 76 0.43 3.69 3.97
N PHE A 77 1.10 2.58 3.67
CA PHE A 77 0.94 1.89 2.41
C PHE A 77 -0.14 0.82 2.55
N VAL A 78 -1.30 1.08 1.96
CA VAL A 78 -2.49 0.25 2.05
C VAL A 78 -2.59 -0.60 0.80
N THR A 79 -2.75 -1.92 0.96
CA THR A 79 -3.09 -2.85 -0.11
C THR A 79 -4.45 -3.49 0.15
N GLU A 80 -4.94 -4.39 -0.70
CA GLU A 80 -6.28 -4.99 -0.53
C GLU A 80 -6.47 -5.67 0.85
N LYS A 81 -5.46 -6.37 1.37
CA LYS A 81 -5.61 -7.22 2.58
C LYS A 81 -4.83 -6.74 3.78
N LYS A 82 -3.75 -5.99 3.53
CA LYS A 82 -2.82 -5.56 4.56
C LYS A 82 -2.36 -4.13 4.29
N ALA A 83 -2.06 -3.42 5.35
CA ALA A 83 -1.34 -2.18 5.30
C ALA A 83 -0.13 -2.25 6.21
N VAL A 84 0.94 -1.57 5.81
CA VAL A 84 2.04 -1.24 6.73
C VAL A 84 2.01 0.26 6.92
N CYS A 85 2.20 0.68 8.16
CA CYS A 85 2.21 2.09 8.49
C CYS A 85 3.38 2.44 9.39
N SER A 86 3.94 3.62 9.14
CA SER A 86 4.80 4.33 10.07
C SER A 86 3.92 5.14 11.01
N VAL A 87 4.01 4.91 12.31
CA VAL A 87 3.26 5.62 13.36
C VAL A 87 4.28 6.30 14.26
N GLY A 88 4.45 7.62 14.10
CA GLY A 88 5.59 8.33 14.67
C GLY A 88 6.91 7.75 14.14
N GLU A 89 7.64 7.03 14.99
CA GLU A 89 8.93 6.39 14.66
C GLU A 89 8.84 4.85 14.59
N LYS A 90 7.65 4.28 14.72
CA LYS A 90 7.46 2.82 14.80
C LYS A 90 6.68 2.29 13.61
N MET A 91 7.09 1.15 13.09
CA MET A 91 6.36 0.42 12.06
C MET A 91 5.31 -0.50 12.67
N ALA A 92 4.11 -0.50 12.08
CA ALA A 92 3.01 -1.36 12.48
C ALA A 92 2.29 -1.93 11.26
N ALA A 93 1.87 -3.19 11.36
CA ALA A 93 1.06 -3.86 10.35
C ALA A 93 -0.42 -3.84 10.75
N PHE A 94 -1.27 -3.71 9.75
CA PHE A 94 -2.72 -3.64 9.88
C PHE A 94 -3.37 -4.59 8.88
N TYR A 95 -4.49 -5.18 9.28
CA TYR A 95 -5.44 -5.80 8.36
C TYR A 95 -6.28 -4.74 7.69
N VAL A 96 -6.58 -4.95 6.42
CA VAL A 96 -7.41 -4.04 5.62
C VAL A 96 -8.79 -4.67 5.44
N PHE A 97 -9.82 -3.88 5.75
CA PHE A 97 -11.21 -4.23 5.56
C PHE A 97 -11.83 -3.24 4.57
N ASP A 98 -11.98 -3.68 3.32
CA ASP A 98 -12.73 -2.94 2.31
C ASP A 98 -14.23 -3.18 2.51
N THR A 99 -14.98 -2.12 2.73
CA THR A 99 -16.43 -2.15 2.95
C THR A 99 -17.12 -1.15 2.03
N PRO A 100 -18.44 -1.28 1.78
CA PRO A 100 -19.19 -0.27 1.04
C PRO A 100 -19.04 1.16 1.61
N HIS A 101 -18.78 1.29 2.91
CA HIS A 101 -18.67 2.58 3.61
C HIS A 101 -17.25 3.16 3.63
N GLY A 102 -16.26 2.42 3.14
CA GLY A 102 -14.86 2.83 3.11
C GLY A 102 -13.90 1.70 3.45
N VAL A 103 -12.61 2.03 3.41
CA VAL A 103 -11.52 1.12 3.77
C VAL A 103 -11.13 1.38 5.23
N TYR A 104 -11.04 0.32 6.02
CA TYR A 104 -10.66 0.38 7.43
C TYR A 104 -9.39 -0.42 7.69
N LEU A 105 -8.54 0.11 8.57
CA LEU A 105 -7.34 -0.56 9.09
C LEU A 105 -7.60 -1.04 10.51
N ARG A 106 -7.29 -2.30 10.76
CA ARG A 106 -7.29 -2.89 12.09
C ARG A 106 -5.88 -3.32 12.47
N PRO A 107 -5.31 -2.85 13.60
CA PRO A 107 -4.00 -3.29 14.05
C PRO A 107 -3.94 -4.82 14.17
N GLU A 108 -2.83 -5.44 13.78
CA GLU A 108 -2.65 -6.89 14.03
C GLU A 108 -2.45 -7.20 15.53
N ILE A 109 -2.13 -6.18 16.34
CA ILE A 109 -1.92 -6.30 17.79
C ILE A 109 -3.27 -6.44 18.49
N LYS A 110 -3.54 -7.63 19.04
CA LYS A 110 -4.82 -8.00 19.69
C LYS A 110 -5.24 -7.14 20.88
N LEU A 111 -4.33 -6.35 21.45
CA LEU A 111 -4.60 -5.50 22.63
C LEU A 111 -5.21 -4.14 22.25
N VAL A 112 -5.35 -3.83 20.96
CA VAL A 112 -5.94 -2.59 20.48
C VAL A 112 -7.07 -2.91 19.51
N ASP A 113 -8.31 -2.57 19.87
CA ASP A 113 -9.50 -2.79 19.04
C ASP A 113 -10.00 -1.50 18.38
N ASP A 114 -9.08 -0.58 18.11
CA ASP A 114 -9.37 0.70 17.48
C ASP A 114 -9.21 0.58 15.96
N TRP A 115 -10.27 0.95 15.22
CA TRP A 115 -10.33 0.83 13.76
C TRP A 115 -10.11 2.20 13.13
N ILE A 116 -9.22 2.28 12.13
CA ILE A 116 -8.87 3.53 11.45
C ILE A 116 -9.54 3.54 10.07
N LYS A 117 -10.39 4.52 9.77
CA LYS A 117 -10.97 4.67 8.43
C LYS A 117 -10.00 5.45 7.52
N VAL A 118 -9.55 4.82 6.42
CA VAL A 118 -8.48 5.35 5.56
C VAL A 118 -8.88 5.64 4.12
N ALA A 119 -10.08 5.23 3.69
CA ALA A 119 -10.64 5.69 2.43
C ALA A 119 -12.13 5.97 2.57
N TYR A 120 -12.57 7.08 1.99
CA TYR A 120 -13.97 7.48 1.94
C TYR A 120 -14.53 7.12 0.56
N ARG A 121 -15.51 6.20 0.52
CA ARG A 121 -16.18 5.85 -0.74
C ARG A 121 -17.41 6.74 -0.91
N GLY A 122 -17.18 7.95 -1.43
CA GLY A 122 -18.21 8.85 -1.95
C GLY A 122 -18.84 9.81 -0.92
N ASP A 123 -18.31 11.04 -0.89
CA ASP A 123 -18.98 12.34 -0.71
C ASP A 123 -17.92 13.40 -0.41
N GLU A 124 -17.84 14.39 -1.29
CA GLU A 124 -17.15 15.65 -1.05
C GLU A 124 -18.00 16.49 -0.09
N SER A 125 -17.61 16.57 1.19
CA SER A 125 -18.05 17.68 2.05
C SER A 125 -17.11 17.87 3.24
N GLN A 126 -16.29 18.92 3.13
CA GLN A 126 -15.80 19.82 4.17
C GLN A 126 -15.72 19.29 5.62
N SER A 127 -14.52 19.36 6.17
CA SER A 127 -14.33 19.90 7.52
C SER A 127 -13.10 20.81 7.53
N VAL A 128 -13.36 22.07 7.20
CA VAL A 128 -12.59 23.19 7.74
C VAL A 128 -12.87 23.23 9.24
N GLN A 129 -11.84 23.09 10.06
CA GLN A 129 -11.83 23.45 11.48
C GLN A 129 -10.34 23.58 11.83
N GLY A 130 -9.75 24.76 12.01
CA GLY A 130 -10.30 26.01 12.51
C GLY A 130 -9.41 26.40 13.69
N ASP A 131 -8.40 27.21 13.43
CA ASP A 131 -7.64 27.93 14.46
C ASP A 131 -8.58 28.85 15.26
N VAL A 132 -8.66 28.68 16.58
CA VAL A 132 -8.57 29.70 17.65
C VAL A 132 -8.19 29.01 18.95
#